data_AF-A0A7C5LZ30-F1
#
_entry.id   AF-A0A7C5LZ30-F1
#
_cell.length_a   1.000
_cell.length_b   1.000
_cell.length_c   1.000
_cell.angle_alpha   90.00
_cell.angle_beta   90.00
_cell.angle_gamma   90.00
#
_symmetry.space_group_name_H-M   'P 1'
#
loop_
_entity.id
_entity.type
_entity.pdbx_description
1 polymer ?
#
loop_
_entity_poly.entity_id
_entity_poly.type
_entity_poly.pdbx_seq_one_letter_code
_entity_poly.pdbx_strand_id
1 'polypeptide(L)'
;MKWNGAGKVREHLRATATMVLGSQWNGLRFWGPLVICLMALGATLDAKAVSPQVASRLQAAKKQFEPIRPEELAAARKEVRVAADALWSFLTEHGSEEDARLWWEYLRLEGALAELDKEKPSLRQLGASAAMFYRHEDGLHLEVFTRLRDALTKYVNLLALAGRPNLRQEYLRQLESLEKALADLDKDPTDVGAAERVGRALGFLDRMGRQRRLVVAV
;
A
#
# COMPACT_ATOMS: atom_id res chain seq x y z
N MET A 1 -15.92 -15.16 21.63
CA MET A 1 -15.70 -15.71 20.28
C MET A 1 -14.25 -16.16 20.21
N LYS A 2 -13.94 -17.46 20.18
CA LYS A 2 -12.55 -17.92 20.09
C LYS A 2 -12.06 -17.73 18.66
N TRP A 3 -10.99 -16.97 18.47
CA TRP A 3 -10.42 -16.72 17.16
C TRP A 3 -9.58 -17.92 16.71
N ASN A 4 -9.95 -18.55 15.58
CA ASN A 4 -9.30 -19.78 15.07
C ASN A 4 -8.38 -19.51 13.86
N GLY A 5 -7.99 -18.25 13.62
CA GLY A 5 -7.15 -17.89 12.47
C GLY A 5 -5.77 -18.55 12.48
N ALA A 6 -5.25 -18.86 13.66
CA ALA A 6 -3.95 -19.51 13.82
C ALA A 6 -3.90 -20.97 13.32
N GLY A 7 -5.04 -21.68 13.26
CA GLY A 7 -5.10 -23.03 12.71
C GLY A 7 -4.66 -23.08 11.24
N LYS A 8 -5.08 -22.11 10.43
CA LYS A 8 -4.67 -21.99 9.02
C LYS A 8 -3.24 -21.53 8.85
N VAL A 9 -2.75 -20.63 9.69
CA VAL A 9 -1.34 -20.22 9.68
C VAL A 9 -0.43 -21.41 10.00
N ARG A 10 -0.81 -22.28 10.95
CA ARG A 10 -0.10 -23.54 11.23
C ARG A 10 -0.06 -24.45 10.01
N GLU A 11 -1.18 -24.63 9.30
CA GLU A 11 -1.22 -25.42 8.06
C GLU A 11 -0.35 -24.82 6.96
N HIS A 12 -0.38 -23.50 6.78
CA HIS A 12 0.44 -22.79 5.80
C HIS A 12 1.93 -22.90 6.11
N LEU A 13 2.34 -22.72 7.37
CA LEU A 13 3.73 -22.86 7.81
C LEU A 13 4.22 -24.31 7.71
N ARG A 14 3.36 -25.30 8.00
CA ARG A 14 3.68 -26.72 7.75
C ARG A 14 3.86 -27.02 6.26
N ALA A 15 2.98 -26.47 5.41
CA ALA A 15 3.08 -26.66 3.96
C ALA A 15 4.37 -26.05 3.40
N THR A 16 4.75 -24.83 3.84
CA THR A 16 6.00 -24.19 3.39
C THR A 16 7.25 -24.86 3.95
N ALA A 17 7.24 -25.34 5.19
CA ALA A 17 8.35 -26.13 5.75
C ALA A 17 8.57 -27.46 5.01
N THR A 18 7.50 -28.06 4.48
CA THR A 18 7.58 -29.28 3.67
C THR A 18 8.05 -28.99 2.23
N MET A 19 7.91 -27.75 1.74
CA MET A 19 8.22 -27.35 0.36
C MET A 19 9.67 -26.90 0.11
N VAL A 20 10.55 -26.84 1.13
CA VAL A 20 11.97 -26.47 0.94
C VAL A 20 12.83 -27.63 0.41
N LEU A 21 12.24 -28.81 0.18
CA LEU A 21 12.86 -29.93 -0.54
C LEU A 21 11.94 -30.41 -1.67
N GLY A 22 11.95 -29.72 -2.82
CA GLY A 22 11.18 -30.20 -3.97
C GLY A 22 11.01 -29.23 -5.13
N SER A 23 12.02 -29.19 -6.00
CA SER A 23 11.93 -29.14 -7.47
C SER A 23 10.55 -28.97 -8.14
N GLN A 24 10.51 -28.02 -9.09
CA GLN A 24 9.74 -27.95 -10.34
C GLN A 24 8.20 -28.03 -10.31
N TRP A 25 7.54 -26.96 -10.79
CA TRP A 25 6.25 -27.08 -11.48
C TRP A 25 6.19 -26.16 -12.71
N ASN A 26 6.24 -26.81 -13.88
CA ASN A 26 5.82 -26.30 -15.17
C ASN A 26 4.30 -26.41 -15.31
N GLY A 27 3.68 -25.37 -15.90
CA GLY A 27 2.60 -25.46 -16.91
C GLY A 27 1.24 -26.06 -16.54
N LEU A 28 0.17 -25.27 -16.75
CA LEU A 28 -0.90 -25.45 -17.77
C LEU A 28 -2.19 -24.68 -17.37
N ARG A 29 -2.65 -23.75 -18.23
CA ARG A 29 -3.82 -23.83 -19.13
C ARG A 29 -5.18 -23.30 -18.59
N PHE A 30 -5.61 -22.19 -19.20
CA PHE A 30 -6.86 -22.02 -19.96
C PHE A 30 -8.22 -22.35 -19.29
N TRP A 31 -8.97 -21.30 -18.91
CA TRP A 31 -10.43 -21.16 -18.99
C TRP A 31 -10.69 -19.66 -19.21
N GLY A 32 -10.95 -19.15 -20.42
CA GLY A 32 -12.27 -19.11 -21.08
C GLY A 32 -12.74 -17.64 -21.17
N PRO A 33 -13.18 -17.13 -22.34
CA PRO A 33 -13.48 -15.71 -22.53
C PRO A 33 -14.93 -15.41 -22.12
N LEU A 34 -15.13 -14.52 -21.14
CA LEU A 34 -16.45 -13.96 -20.86
C LEU A 34 -16.51 -12.54 -21.40
N VAL A 35 -16.95 -12.47 -22.66
CA VAL A 35 -17.46 -11.29 -23.33
C VAL A 35 -18.68 -10.81 -22.55
N ILE A 36 -18.54 -9.71 -21.81
CA ILE A 36 -19.68 -8.94 -21.31
C ILE A 36 -19.90 -7.78 -22.26
N CYS A 37 -20.95 -7.92 -23.07
CA CYS A 37 -21.60 -6.81 -23.78
C CYS A 37 -22.06 -5.77 -22.75
N LEU A 38 -21.34 -4.65 -22.64
CA LEU A 38 -21.89 -3.45 -22.04
C LEU A 38 -22.73 -2.74 -23.11
N MET A 39 -24.05 -2.90 -23.01
CA MET A 39 -25.00 -2.14 -23.81
C MET A 39 -24.93 -0.67 -23.41
N ALA A 40 -24.83 0.17 -24.44
CA ALA A 40 -24.88 1.62 -24.38
C ALA A 40 -26.16 2.10 -23.69
N LEU A 41 -26.03 2.51 -22.42
CA LEU A 41 -26.96 3.41 -21.78
C LEU A 41 -26.40 4.82 -21.97
N GLY A 42 -27.02 5.58 -22.87
CA GLY A 42 -26.71 6.98 -23.14
C GLY A 42 -27.07 7.89 -21.97
N ALA A 43 -26.33 7.76 -20.87
CA ALA A 43 -26.09 8.90 -20.02
C ALA A 43 -25.05 9.75 -20.75
N THR A 44 -25.43 10.95 -21.16
CA THR A 44 -24.46 12.01 -21.40
C THR A 44 -23.71 12.21 -20.09
N LEU A 45 -22.63 11.46 -19.89
CA LEU A 45 -21.57 11.86 -18.99
C LEU A 45 -21.08 13.17 -19.57
N ASP A 46 -21.57 14.28 -19.02
CA ASP A 46 -20.93 15.58 -19.16
C ASP A 46 -19.46 15.33 -18.81
N ALA A 47 -18.62 15.23 -19.85
CA ALA A 47 -17.18 15.30 -19.76
C ALA A 47 -16.88 16.70 -19.21
N LYS A 48 -16.98 16.83 -17.89
CA LYS A 48 -16.70 18.08 -17.21
C LYS A 48 -15.21 18.27 -17.29
N ALA A 49 -14.85 19.31 -18.04
CA ALA A 49 -13.58 20.03 -17.96
C ALA A 49 -12.94 19.82 -16.61
N VAL A 50 -11.67 19.39 -16.59
CA VAL A 50 -10.85 19.30 -15.36
C VAL A 50 -11.20 20.48 -14.49
N SER A 51 -11.93 20.23 -13.40
CA SER A 51 -12.65 21.33 -12.79
C SER A 51 -11.66 22.42 -12.40
N PRO A 52 -11.98 23.72 -12.56
CA PRO A 52 -11.07 24.80 -12.17
C PRO A 52 -10.54 24.64 -10.73
N GLN A 53 -11.29 23.95 -9.88
CA GLN A 53 -10.90 23.55 -8.54
C GLN A 53 -9.73 22.54 -8.53
N VAL A 54 -9.73 21.51 -9.38
CA VAL A 54 -8.63 20.53 -9.49
C VAL A 54 -7.36 21.20 -9.99
N ALA A 55 -7.45 22.03 -11.04
CA ALA A 55 -6.30 22.78 -11.55
C ALA A 55 -5.69 23.70 -10.47
N SER A 56 -6.53 24.46 -9.77
CA SER A 56 -6.11 25.32 -8.66
C SER A 56 -5.41 24.53 -7.54
N ARG A 57 -5.96 23.35 -7.19
CA ARG A 57 -5.39 22.46 -6.17
C ARG A 57 -4.03 21.89 -6.58
N LEU A 58 -3.85 21.49 -7.84
CA LEU A 58 -2.55 21.05 -8.36
C LEU A 58 -1.51 22.16 -8.30
N GLN A 59 -1.89 23.40 -8.63
CA GLN A 59 -0.99 24.56 -8.56
C GLN A 59 -0.61 24.91 -7.10
N ALA A 60 -1.55 24.84 -6.17
CA ALA A 60 -1.26 25.00 -4.75
C ALA A 60 -0.30 23.90 -4.25
N ALA A 61 -0.54 22.65 -4.66
CA ALA A 61 0.30 21.51 -4.34
C ALA A 61 1.74 21.68 -4.82
N LYS A 62 1.97 22.19 -6.04
CA LYS A 62 3.33 22.48 -6.55
C LYS A 62 4.12 23.41 -5.62
N LYS A 63 3.45 24.41 -5.03
CA LYS A 63 4.06 25.40 -4.13
C LYS A 63 4.31 24.86 -2.71
N GLN A 64 3.51 23.90 -2.27
CA GLN A 64 3.55 23.32 -0.92
C GLN A 64 4.45 22.08 -0.83
N PHE A 65 5.36 21.87 -1.78
CA PHE A 65 6.32 20.77 -1.65
C PHE A 65 7.23 21.02 -0.44
N GLU A 66 7.17 20.11 0.51
CA GLU A 66 8.10 20.04 1.61
C GLU A 66 8.86 18.71 1.53
N PRO A 67 10.18 18.69 1.81
CA PRO A 67 10.90 17.43 1.95
C PRO A 67 10.36 16.63 3.16
N ILE A 68 10.61 15.32 3.16
CA ILE A 68 10.32 14.48 4.31
C ILE A 68 11.25 14.88 5.44
N ARG A 69 10.70 15.21 6.60
CA ARG A 69 11.47 15.69 7.74
C ARG A 69 11.86 14.53 8.65
N PRO A 70 13.03 14.57 9.33
CA PRO A 70 13.43 13.52 10.27
C PRO A 70 12.38 13.22 11.35
N GLU A 71 11.66 14.25 11.81
CA GLU A 71 10.64 14.12 12.86
C GLU A 71 9.44 13.28 12.39
N GLU A 72 9.09 13.33 11.10
CA GLU A 72 7.99 12.53 10.56
C GLU A 72 8.37 11.07 10.42
N LEU A 73 9.62 10.78 10.02
CA LEU A 73 10.14 9.42 10.01
C LEU A 73 10.17 8.85 11.43
N ALA A 74 10.59 9.65 12.41
CA ALA A 74 10.58 9.26 13.82
C ALA A 74 9.15 9.01 14.34
N ALA A 75 8.20 9.88 13.99
CA ALA A 75 6.79 9.71 14.35
C ALA A 75 6.19 8.44 13.72
N ALA A 76 6.41 8.21 12.42
CA ALA A 76 5.95 7.01 11.73
C ALA A 76 6.59 5.74 12.31
N ARG A 77 7.88 5.76 12.65
CA ARG A 77 8.55 4.65 13.36
C ARG A 77 7.87 4.33 14.68
N LYS A 78 7.54 5.36 15.47
CA LYS A 78 6.83 5.21 16.75
C LYS A 78 5.42 4.63 16.54
N GLU A 79 4.70 5.08 15.52
CA GLU A 79 3.38 4.54 15.16
C GLU A 79 3.44 3.04 14.85
N VAL A 80 4.47 2.57 14.12
CA VAL A 80 4.67 1.14 13.85
C VAL A 80 4.85 0.35 15.14
N ARG A 81 5.67 0.83 16.09
CA ARG A 81 5.89 0.15 17.37
C ARG A 81 4.60 0.02 18.17
N VAL A 82 3.88 1.13 18.33
CA VAL A 82 2.60 1.15 19.05
C VAL A 82 1.58 0.19 18.43
N ALA A 83 1.50 0.13 17.09
CA ALA A 83 0.61 -0.79 16.41
C ALA A 83 1.05 -2.26 16.55
N ALA A 84 2.36 -2.53 16.58
CA ALA A 84 2.91 -3.86 16.78
C ALA A 84 2.65 -4.38 18.21
N ASP A 85 2.83 -3.53 19.22
CA ASP A 85 2.54 -3.86 20.62
C ASP A 85 1.04 -4.13 20.82
N ALA A 86 0.18 -3.36 20.16
CA ALA A 86 -1.27 -3.57 20.19
C ALA A 86 -1.67 -4.90 19.50
N LEU A 87 -1.05 -5.24 18.37
CA LEU A 87 -1.29 -6.54 17.71
C LEU A 87 -0.84 -7.69 18.60
N TRP A 88 0.36 -7.60 19.19
CA TRP A 88 0.87 -8.65 20.08
C TRP A 88 -0.07 -8.88 21.26
N SER A 89 -0.48 -7.80 21.94
CA SER A 89 -1.40 -7.87 23.08
C SER A 89 -2.76 -8.47 22.68
N PHE A 90 -3.31 -8.08 21.53
CA PHE A 90 -4.55 -8.66 21.03
C PHE A 90 -4.43 -10.17 20.81
N LEU A 91 -3.34 -10.62 20.18
CA LEU A 91 -3.10 -12.02 19.87
C LEU A 91 -2.92 -12.88 21.13
N THR A 92 -2.22 -12.36 22.15
CA THR A 92 -2.03 -13.08 23.41
C THR A 92 -3.27 -13.08 24.30
N GLU A 93 -4.10 -12.04 24.26
CA GLU A 93 -5.36 -11.96 25.02
C GLU A 93 -6.47 -12.86 24.43
N HIS A 94 -6.54 -12.95 23.10
CA HIS A 94 -7.63 -13.63 22.39
C HIS A 94 -7.24 -15.00 21.80
N GLY A 95 -5.97 -15.38 21.92
CA GLY A 95 -5.38 -16.63 21.45
C GLY A 95 -4.42 -17.23 22.46
N SER A 96 -3.51 -18.11 22.00
CA SER A 96 -2.38 -18.57 22.80
C SER A 96 -1.11 -17.79 22.44
N GLU A 97 -0.11 -17.80 23.34
CA GLU A 97 1.20 -17.22 23.02
C GLU A 97 1.85 -17.92 21.81
N GLU A 98 1.62 -19.22 21.64
CA GLU A 98 2.06 -19.96 20.45
C GLU A 98 1.44 -19.39 19.17
N ASP A 99 0.13 -19.12 19.18
CA ASP A 99 -0.57 -18.51 18.04
C ASP A 99 -0.05 -17.10 17.75
N ALA A 100 0.21 -16.30 18.78
CA ALA A 100 0.80 -14.97 18.63
C ALA A 100 2.16 -15.05 17.93
N ARG A 101 3.02 -15.98 18.34
CA ARG A 101 4.34 -16.21 17.72
C ARG A 101 4.24 -16.66 16.27
N LEU A 102 3.29 -17.55 15.93
CA LEU A 102 3.08 -18.01 14.55
C LEU A 102 2.68 -16.85 13.63
N TRP A 103 1.82 -15.94 14.08
CA TRP A 103 1.49 -14.73 13.34
C TRP A 103 2.68 -13.79 13.22
N TRP A 104 3.46 -13.64 14.29
CA TRP A 104 4.67 -12.84 14.30
C TRP A 104 5.70 -13.32 13.26
N GLU A 105 5.90 -14.64 13.18
CA GLU A 105 6.76 -15.30 12.22
C GLU A 105 6.21 -15.19 10.80
N TYR A 106 4.92 -15.50 10.59
CA TYR A 106 4.25 -15.40 9.30
C TYR A 106 4.39 -14.00 8.69
N LEU A 107 4.14 -12.96 9.49
CA LEU A 107 4.27 -11.56 9.09
C LEU A 107 5.72 -11.06 9.06
N ARG A 108 6.67 -11.89 9.53
CA ARG A 108 8.11 -11.58 9.61
C ARG A 108 8.39 -10.32 10.44
N LEU A 109 7.61 -10.13 11.51
CA LEU A 109 7.62 -8.90 12.30
C LEU A 109 8.89 -8.74 13.14
N GLU A 110 9.49 -9.82 13.63
CA GLU A 110 10.74 -9.73 14.40
C GLU A 110 11.84 -9.02 13.61
N GLY A 111 12.10 -9.48 12.37
CA GLY A 111 13.08 -8.84 11.49
C GLY A 111 12.69 -7.41 11.12
N ALA A 112 11.41 -7.15 10.82
CA ALA A 112 10.94 -5.81 10.48
C ALA A 112 11.11 -4.82 11.64
N LEU A 113 10.82 -5.24 12.89
CA LEU A 113 10.93 -4.39 14.07
C LEU A 113 12.40 -4.16 14.45
N ALA A 114 13.28 -5.13 14.25
CA ALA A 114 14.72 -4.95 14.44
C ALA A 114 15.31 -3.92 13.45
N GLU A 115 14.77 -3.83 12.23
CA GLU A 115 15.18 -2.80 11.27
C GLU A 115 14.82 -1.38 11.72
N LEU A 116 13.77 -1.20 12.54
CA LEU A 116 13.36 0.12 13.03
C LEU A 116 14.40 0.76 13.95
N ASP A 117 15.27 -0.03 14.59
CA ASP A 117 16.32 0.47 15.49
C ASP A 117 17.61 0.83 14.77
N LYS A 118 17.72 0.52 13.48
CA LYS A 118 18.93 0.81 12.71
C LYS A 118 18.97 2.27 12.27
N GLU A 119 20.18 2.81 12.20
CA GLU A 119 20.43 4.13 11.61
C GLU A 119 20.03 4.16 10.13
N LYS A 120 20.29 3.05 9.41
CA LYS A 120 19.93 2.85 8.00
C LYS A 120 19.08 1.58 7.84
N PRO A 121 17.76 1.67 8.06
CA PRO A 121 16.87 0.52 7.93
C PRO A 121 16.79 -0.02 6.50
N SER A 122 16.65 -1.33 6.36
CA SER A 122 16.53 -2.01 5.07
C SER A 122 15.10 -1.93 4.54
N LEU A 123 14.90 -1.12 3.49
CA LEU A 123 13.62 -1.05 2.77
C LEU A 123 13.15 -2.41 2.24
N ARG A 124 14.08 -3.28 1.83
CA ARG A 124 13.76 -4.61 1.32
C ARG A 124 13.10 -5.48 2.40
N GLN A 125 13.65 -5.47 3.62
CA GLN A 125 13.12 -6.29 4.71
C GLN A 125 11.78 -5.75 5.22
N LEU A 126 11.70 -4.44 5.45
CA LEU A 126 10.47 -3.78 5.88
C LEU A 126 9.35 -3.96 4.84
N GLY A 127 9.67 -3.78 3.55
CA GLY A 127 8.72 -3.99 2.45
C GLY A 127 8.26 -5.44 2.31
N ALA A 128 9.14 -6.41 2.55
CA ALA A 128 8.79 -7.83 2.55
C ALA A 128 7.79 -8.18 3.67
N SER A 129 7.95 -7.60 4.86
CA SER A 129 6.98 -7.76 5.95
C SER A 129 5.65 -7.05 5.65
N ALA A 130 5.70 -5.81 5.15
CA ALA A 130 4.50 -5.07 4.75
C ALA A 130 3.66 -5.82 3.70
N ALA A 131 4.31 -6.49 2.74
CA ALA A 131 3.64 -7.29 1.72
C ALA A 131 2.87 -8.51 2.30
N MET A 132 3.26 -9.04 3.45
CA MET A 132 2.56 -10.18 4.07
C MET A 132 1.13 -9.83 4.51
N PHE A 133 0.86 -8.57 4.86
CA PHE A 133 -0.48 -8.11 5.24
C PHE A 133 -1.48 -8.05 4.08
N TYR A 134 -1.02 -8.17 2.84
CA TYR A 134 -1.87 -8.20 1.64
C TYR A 134 -2.13 -9.61 1.12
N ARG A 135 -1.69 -10.64 1.87
CA ARG A 135 -2.04 -12.04 1.58
C ARG A 135 -3.50 -12.31 1.95
N HIS A 136 -4.08 -13.34 1.35
CA HIS A 136 -5.48 -13.72 1.58
C HIS A 136 -5.62 -14.69 2.77
N GLU A 137 -5.05 -14.32 3.92
CA GLU A 137 -5.22 -15.10 5.15
C GLU A 137 -6.36 -14.54 6.01
N ASP A 138 -7.11 -15.45 6.62
CA ASP A 138 -8.19 -15.09 7.53
C ASP A 138 -7.64 -14.34 8.76
N GLY A 139 -8.30 -13.23 9.11
CA GLY A 139 -7.91 -12.40 10.24
C GLY A 139 -7.05 -11.19 9.90
N LEU A 140 -6.40 -11.15 8.72
CA LEU A 140 -5.63 -9.96 8.28
C LEU A 140 -6.49 -8.71 8.06
N HIS A 141 -7.82 -8.89 7.94
CA HIS A 141 -8.79 -7.81 7.83
C HIS A 141 -9.21 -7.21 9.19
N LEU A 142 -8.82 -7.83 10.32
CA LEU A 142 -9.14 -7.30 11.64
C LEU A 142 -8.42 -5.97 11.86
N GLU A 143 -9.07 -5.06 12.61
CA GLU A 143 -8.60 -3.68 12.78
C GLU A 143 -7.14 -3.61 13.26
N VAL A 144 -6.75 -4.43 14.24
CA VAL A 144 -5.38 -4.47 14.77
C VAL A 144 -4.32 -4.84 13.72
N PHE A 145 -4.64 -5.76 12.80
CA PHE A 145 -3.75 -6.12 11.70
C PHE A 145 -3.70 -5.00 10.66
N THR A 146 -4.84 -4.43 10.30
CA THR A 146 -4.88 -3.32 9.34
C THR A 146 -4.17 -2.08 9.85
N ARG A 147 -4.24 -1.79 11.16
CA ARG A 147 -3.54 -0.67 11.78
C ARG A 147 -2.02 -0.83 11.69
N LEU A 148 -1.49 -2.02 11.97
CA LEU A 148 -0.07 -2.29 11.80
C LEU A 148 0.34 -2.26 10.33
N ARG A 149 -0.45 -2.85 9.42
CA ARG A 149 -0.24 -2.76 7.97
C ARG A 149 -0.09 -1.31 7.52
N ASP A 150 -1.03 -0.46 7.90
CA ASP A 150 -1.09 0.92 7.45
C ASP A 150 0.08 1.73 8.03
N ALA A 151 0.40 1.54 9.32
CA ALA A 151 1.55 2.17 9.96
C ALA A 151 2.88 1.75 9.31
N LEU A 152 3.07 0.44 9.08
CA LEU A 152 4.28 -0.09 8.46
C LEU A 152 4.42 0.40 7.02
N THR A 153 3.34 0.35 6.23
CA THR A 153 3.32 0.84 4.85
C THR A 153 3.65 2.33 4.78
N LYS A 154 3.07 3.14 5.68
CA LYS A 154 3.41 4.57 5.81
C LYS A 154 4.89 4.77 6.09
N TYR A 155 5.46 4.04 7.05
CA TYR A 155 6.88 4.14 7.38
C TYR A 155 7.78 3.76 6.20
N VAL A 156 7.51 2.63 5.54
CA VAL A 156 8.27 2.18 4.35
C VAL A 156 8.22 3.22 3.23
N ASN A 157 7.05 3.79 2.96
CA ASN A 157 6.90 4.81 1.94
C ASN A 157 7.71 6.07 2.28
N LEU A 158 7.60 6.58 3.51
CA LEU A 158 8.37 7.75 3.95
C LEU A 158 9.87 7.50 3.86
N LEU A 159 10.34 6.34 4.30
CA LEU A 159 11.75 5.97 4.24
C LEU A 159 12.24 5.88 2.79
N ALA A 160 11.45 5.29 1.90
CA ALA A 160 11.76 5.18 0.48
C ALA A 160 11.82 6.54 -0.22
N LEU A 161 11.03 7.51 0.22
CA LEU A 161 11.01 8.87 -0.32
C LEU A 161 12.16 9.71 0.24
N ALA A 162 12.45 9.62 1.54
CA ALA A 162 13.53 10.35 2.19
C ALA A 162 14.92 10.02 1.61
N GLY A 163 15.11 8.80 1.10
CA GLY A 163 16.35 8.38 0.45
C GLY A 163 16.53 8.88 -1.00
N ARG A 164 15.57 9.62 -1.58
CA ARG A 164 15.64 10.05 -2.99
C ARG A 164 16.21 11.46 -3.13
N PRO A 165 17.35 11.65 -3.82
CA PRO A 165 17.95 12.97 -4.00
C PRO A 165 17.09 13.90 -4.88
N ASN A 166 16.34 13.34 -5.84
CA ASN A 166 15.55 14.12 -6.80
C ASN A 166 14.05 14.14 -6.47
N LEU A 167 13.67 13.91 -5.20
CA LEU A 167 12.28 13.78 -4.80
C LEU A 167 11.42 14.98 -5.22
N ARG A 168 11.93 16.21 -5.09
CA ARG A 168 11.21 17.42 -5.51
C ARG A 168 10.93 17.45 -7.01
N GLN A 169 11.91 17.09 -7.82
CA GLN A 169 11.76 17.07 -9.27
C GLN A 169 10.82 15.95 -9.71
N GLU A 170 10.91 14.77 -9.09
CA GLU A 170 9.94 13.68 -9.30
C GLU A 170 8.53 14.12 -8.95
N TYR A 171 8.36 14.76 -7.79
CA TYR A 171 7.09 15.30 -7.33
C TYR A 171 6.45 16.25 -8.34
N LEU A 172 7.19 17.26 -8.80
CA LEU A 172 6.70 18.23 -9.78
C LEU A 172 6.32 17.55 -11.10
N ARG A 173 7.15 16.61 -11.58
CA ARG A 173 6.85 15.82 -12.79
C ARG A 173 5.58 14.99 -12.66
N GLN A 174 5.31 14.41 -11.49
CA GLN A 174 4.09 13.64 -11.25
C GLN A 174 2.85 14.54 -11.25
N LEU A 175 2.94 15.75 -10.69
CA LEU A 175 1.84 16.72 -10.76
C LEU A 175 1.57 17.21 -12.19
N GLU A 176 2.63 17.47 -12.96
CA GLU A 176 2.50 17.84 -14.39
C GLU A 176 1.91 16.69 -15.22
N SER A 177 2.36 15.45 -14.97
CA SER A 177 1.80 14.26 -15.62
C SER A 177 0.33 14.06 -15.28
N LEU A 178 -0.07 14.34 -14.03
CA LEU A 178 -1.46 14.26 -13.59
C LEU A 178 -2.32 15.34 -14.27
N GLU A 179 -1.85 16.59 -14.28
CA GLU A 179 -2.51 17.72 -14.96
C GLU A 179 -2.76 17.41 -16.44
N LYS A 180 -1.74 16.90 -17.14
CA LYS A 180 -1.87 16.50 -18.55
C LYS A 180 -2.84 15.34 -18.73
N ALA A 181 -2.71 14.27 -17.93
CA ALA A 181 -3.56 13.09 -18.07
C ALA A 181 -5.05 13.39 -17.80
N LEU A 182 -5.34 14.29 -16.86
CA LEU A 182 -6.70 14.77 -16.62
C LEU A 182 -7.24 15.58 -17.81
N ALA A 183 -6.42 16.44 -18.42
CA ALA A 183 -6.81 17.18 -19.63
C ALA A 183 -7.00 16.28 -20.86
N ASP A 184 -6.28 15.15 -20.93
CA ASP A 184 -6.47 14.14 -21.97
C ASP A 184 -7.79 13.39 -21.77
N LEU A 185 -8.11 12.96 -20.53
CA LEU A 185 -9.39 12.31 -20.20
C LEU A 185 -10.60 13.22 -20.39
N ASP A 186 -10.41 14.52 -20.23
CA ASP A 186 -11.46 15.50 -20.51
C ASP A 186 -11.83 15.56 -22.00
N LYS A 187 -10.83 15.37 -22.88
CA LYS A 187 -11.02 15.32 -24.33
C LYS A 187 -11.54 13.96 -24.79
N ASP A 188 -11.04 12.88 -24.18
CA ASP A 188 -11.43 11.51 -24.44
C ASP A 188 -11.52 10.71 -23.13
N PRO A 189 -12.74 10.58 -22.56
CA PRO A 189 -12.95 9.81 -21.33
C PRO A 189 -12.60 8.33 -21.46
N THR A 190 -12.41 7.82 -22.67
CA THR A 190 -12.06 6.42 -22.94
C THR A 190 -10.56 6.19 -23.15
N ASP A 191 -9.72 7.23 -23.04
CA ASP A 191 -8.27 7.09 -23.12
C ASP A 191 -7.72 6.32 -21.90
N VAL A 192 -7.60 5.00 -22.09
CA VAL A 192 -7.03 4.07 -21.11
C VAL A 192 -5.63 4.49 -20.68
N GLY A 193 -4.81 5.00 -21.61
CA GLY A 193 -3.45 5.44 -21.32
C GLY A 193 -3.42 6.66 -20.41
N ALA A 194 -4.36 7.59 -20.57
CA ALA A 194 -4.54 8.73 -19.67
C ALA A 194 -5.05 8.29 -18.30
N ALA A 195 -6.02 7.39 -18.23
CA ALA A 195 -6.52 6.82 -16.97
C ALA A 195 -5.40 6.14 -16.16
N GLU A 196 -4.53 5.36 -16.81
CA GLU A 196 -3.37 4.77 -16.13
C GLU A 196 -2.37 5.81 -15.62
N ARG A 197 -2.12 6.89 -16.39
CA ARG A 197 -1.23 7.98 -15.96
C ARG A 197 -1.78 8.66 -14.71
N VAL A 198 -3.09 8.91 -14.65
CA VAL A 198 -3.77 9.42 -13.46
C VAL A 198 -3.56 8.46 -12.28
N GLY A 199 -3.87 7.17 -12.45
CA GLY A 199 -3.71 6.17 -11.38
C GLY A 199 -2.28 6.07 -10.85
N ARG A 200 -1.27 6.09 -11.73
CA ARG A 200 0.15 6.07 -11.32
C ARG A 200 0.54 7.34 -10.55
N ALA A 201 0.13 8.51 -11.03
CA ALA A 201 0.42 9.77 -10.37
C ALA A 201 -0.27 9.84 -8.99
N LEU A 202 -1.55 9.49 -8.91
CA LEU A 202 -2.29 9.42 -7.64
C LEU A 202 -1.65 8.43 -6.66
N GLY A 203 -1.24 7.24 -7.12
CA GLY A 203 -0.54 6.27 -6.28
C GLY A 203 0.81 6.80 -5.77
N PHE A 204 1.52 7.61 -6.55
CA PHE A 204 2.73 8.31 -6.07
C PHE A 204 2.40 9.37 -5.02
N LEU A 205 1.37 10.20 -5.25
CA LEU A 205 0.93 11.24 -4.32
C LEU A 205 0.43 10.66 -2.99
N ASP A 206 -0.31 9.55 -3.05
CA ASP A 206 -0.81 8.84 -1.86
C ASP A 206 0.32 8.29 -1.01
N ARG A 207 1.36 7.70 -1.62
CA ARG A 207 2.55 7.22 -0.88
C ARG A 207 3.28 8.32 -0.12
N MET A 208 3.22 9.57 -0.56
CA MET A 208 3.78 10.69 0.21
C MET A 208 2.96 11.05 1.45
N GLY A 209 1.74 10.53 1.61
CA GLY A 209 0.90 10.67 2.81
C GLY A 209 0.37 12.09 3.09
N ARG A 210 0.98 13.12 2.51
CA ARG A 210 0.70 14.54 2.76
C ARG A 210 -0.40 15.11 1.86
N GLN A 211 -0.85 14.37 0.84
CA GLN A 211 -1.78 14.88 -0.19
C GLN A 211 -3.07 14.10 -0.34
N ARG A 212 -3.53 13.41 0.71
CA ARG A 212 -4.84 12.72 0.72
C ARG A 212 -5.98 13.62 0.22
N ARG A 213 -5.92 14.93 0.49
CA ARG A 213 -6.92 15.91 0.00
C ARG A 213 -6.92 16.11 -1.52
N LEU A 214 -5.82 15.86 -2.23
CA LEU A 214 -5.77 15.88 -3.69
C LEU A 214 -6.28 14.55 -4.26
N VAL A 215 -5.91 13.43 -3.64
CA VAL A 215 -6.31 12.09 -4.09
C VAL A 215 -7.81 11.86 -3.95
N VAL A 216 -8.45 12.40 -2.90
CA VAL A 216 -9.92 12.30 -2.70
C VAL A 216 -10.70 13.25 -3.63
N ALA A 217 -10.03 14.21 -4.25
CA ALA A 217 -10.66 15.26 -5.06
C ALA A 217 -10.73 14.97 -6.56
N VAL A 218 -9.97 13.98 -7.00
CA VAL A 218 -9.85 13.51 -8.38
C VAL A 218 -10.59 12.20 -8.49
#